data_AF-B8BFS9-F1
#
_entry.id   AF-B8BFS9-F1
#
_cell.length_a   1.000
_cell.length_b   1.000
_cell.length_c   1.000
_cell.angle_alpha   90.00
_cell.angle_beta   90.00
_cell.angle_gamma   90.00
#
_symmetry.space_group_name_H-M   'P 1'
#
loop_
_entity.id
_entity.type
_entity.pdbx_description
1 polymer ?
#
loop_
_entity_poly.entity_id
_entity_poly.type
_entity_poly.pdbx_seq_one_letter_code
_entity_poly.pdbx_strand_id
1 'polypeptide(L)'
;MEHLSYVDIPPFITQETRGTVLMPAADGRLSFAAMYGDMTISFWETEVSADGAVDWVHTQNALVSIPLPGVLIGAAASLLFVRTEDGGIVSVQVGNGRFQMLPQPAPQRQQISALIPFMSFCTP
;
A
#
# COMPACT_ATOMS: atom_id res chain seq x y z
N MET A 1 -0.76 -29.43 8.71
CA MET A 1 0.54 -28.72 8.68
C MET A 1 0.26 -27.42 7.97
N GLU A 2 0.26 -26.30 8.70
CA GLU A 2 -0.01 -24.98 8.12
C GLU A 2 1.18 -24.61 7.23
N HIS A 3 0.92 -24.30 5.96
CA HIS A 3 1.97 -23.86 5.04
C HIS A 3 1.93 -22.33 5.00
N LEU A 4 3.02 -21.70 5.46
CA LEU A 4 3.16 -20.26 5.34
C LEU A 4 3.12 -19.89 3.85
N SER A 5 2.14 -19.10 3.46
CA SER A 5 2.05 -18.55 2.10
C SER A 5 2.66 -17.16 2.10
N TYR A 6 3.65 -16.94 1.24
CA TYR A 6 4.29 -15.65 1.03
C TYR A 6 4.37 -15.37 -0.46
N VAL A 7 4.54 -14.10 -0.79
CA VAL A 7 4.77 -13.64 -2.16
C VAL A 7 6.10 -12.90 -2.15
N ASP A 8 6.98 -13.25 -3.08
CA ASP A 8 8.22 -12.53 -3.24
C ASP A 8 7.92 -11.08 -3.65
N ILE A 9 8.68 -10.16 -3.05
CA ILE A 9 8.61 -8.76 -3.44
C ILE A 9 9.00 -8.70 -4.92
N PRO A 10 8.24 -7.96 -5.75
CA PRO A 10 8.51 -7.96 -7.17
C PRO A 10 9.97 -7.53 -7.50
N PRO A 11 10.61 -8.17 -8.51
CA PRO A 11 12.07 -8.12 -8.71
C PRO A 11 12.62 -6.76 -9.16
N PHE A 12 11.76 -5.82 -9.55
CA PHE A 12 12.12 -4.46 -9.95
C PHE A 12 12.20 -3.48 -8.76
N ILE A 13 11.91 -3.91 -7.54
CA ILE A 13 12.18 -3.12 -6.34
C ILE A 13 13.67 -3.23 -6.03
N THR A 14 14.45 -2.32 -6.60
CA THR A 14 15.92 -2.32 -6.46
C THR A 14 16.41 -1.38 -5.36
N GLN A 15 15.50 -0.72 -4.64
CA GLN A 15 15.80 0.27 -3.60
C GLN A 15 15.12 -0.12 -2.30
N GLU A 16 15.67 0.32 -1.17
CA GLU A 16 15.07 0.12 0.14
C GLU A 16 13.71 0.82 0.22
N THR A 17 12.68 0.06 0.61
CA THR A 17 11.31 0.56 0.73
C THR A 17 11.01 0.99 2.15
N ARG A 18 10.32 2.13 2.30
CA ARG A 18 9.70 2.56 3.57
C ARG A 18 8.37 1.87 3.88
N GLY A 19 7.99 0.86 3.12
CA GLY A 19 6.81 0.05 3.36
C GLY A 19 6.20 -0.46 2.07
N THR A 20 5.49 -1.58 2.18
CA THR A 20 4.86 -2.27 1.07
C THR A 20 3.46 -2.73 1.48
N VAL A 21 2.56 -2.84 0.52
CA VAL A 21 1.18 -3.26 0.77
C VAL A 21 0.61 -3.96 -0.45
N LEU A 22 -0.14 -5.03 -0.17
CA LEU A 22 -1.02 -5.69 -1.13
C LEU A 22 -2.41 -5.06 -1.08
N MET A 23 -2.99 -4.81 -2.26
CA MET A 23 -4.29 -4.18 -2.40
C MET A 23 -5.08 -4.78 -3.57
N PRO A 24 -6.42 -4.74 -3.53
CA PRO A 24 -7.23 -5.15 -4.67
C PRO A 24 -7.11 -4.16 -5.83
N ALA A 25 -6.92 -4.67 -7.04
CA ALA A 25 -7.06 -3.91 -8.28
C ALA A 25 -8.54 -3.75 -8.66
N ALA A 26 -8.85 -2.78 -9.54
CA ALA A 26 -10.22 -2.45 -9.93
C ALA A 26 -10.99 -3.61 -10.61
N ASP A 27 -10.27 -4.56 -11.20
CA ASP A 27 -10.79 -5.73 -11.92
C ASP A 27 -10.73 -7.03 -11.09
N GLY A 28 -10.45 -6.93 -9.79
CA GLY A 28 -10.34 -8.08 -8.90
C GLY A 28 -8.97 -8.77 -8.92
N ARG A 29 -8.00 -8.27 -9.71
CA ARG A 29 -6.61 -8.72 -9.63
C ARG A 29 -5.93 -8.22 -8.35
N LEU A 30 -4.72 -8.71 -8.10
CA LEU A 30 -3.89 -8.25 -7.00
C LEU A 30 -3.00 -7.10 -7.48
N SER A 31 -2.98 -6.02 -6.72
CA SER A 31 -2.03 -4.93 -6.90
C SER A 31 -1.12 -4.84 -5.69
N PHE A 32 0.06 -4.29 -5.92
CA PHE A 32 1.09 -4.08 -4.93
C PHE A 32 1.57 -2.63 -5.03
N ALA A 33 1.81 -2.00 -3.88
CA ALA A 33 2.38 -0.66 -3.80
C ALA A 33 3.60 -0.67 -2.87
N ALA A 34 4.61 0.11 -3.24
CA ALA A 34 5.80 0.33 -2.41
C ALA A 34 6.14 1.81 -2.35
N MET A 35 6.53 2.24 -1.15
CA MET A 35 7.04 3.58 -0.90
C MET A 35 8.54 3.56 -0.75
N TYR A 36 9.23 4.54 -1.33
CA TYR A 36 10.68 4.68 -1.28
C TYR A 36 11.13 5.82 -0.36
N GLY A 37 12.44 5.92 -0.11
CA GLY A 37 13.03 6.92 0.78
C GLY A 37 12.83 8.38 0.35
N ASP A 38 12.58 8.62 -0.94
CA ASP A 38 12.27 9.92 -1.55
C ASP A 38 10.78 10.28 -1.49
N MET A 39 9.98 9.46 -0.80
CA MET A 39 8.52 9.58 -0.67
C MET A 39 7.74 9.36 -1.96
N THR A 40 8.38 8.76 -2.96
CA THR A 40 7.73 8.24 -4.15
C THR A 40 7.01 6.94 -3.84
N ILE A 41 5.81 6.77 -4.40
CA ILE A 41 5.07 5.50 -4.40
C ILE A 41 4.98 4.97 -5.83
N SER A 42 5.33 3.69 -6.00
CA SER A 42 5.14 2.94 -7.26
C SER A 42 4.11 1.83 -7.08
N PHE A 43 3.49 1.44 -8.20
CA PHE A 43 2.38 0.50 -8.25
C PHE A 43 2.64 -0.59 -9.29
N TRP A 44 2.19 -1.79 -8.98
CA TRP A 44 2.27 -2.95 -9.87
C TRP A 44 0.99 -3.76 -9.75
N GLU A 45 0.63 -4.42 -10.83
CA GLU A 45 -0.52 -5.33 -10.88
C GLU A 45 -0.04 -6.68 -11.36
N THR A 46 -0.66 -7.74 -10.86
CA THR A 46 -0.42 -9.06 -11.42
C THR A 46 -1.05 -9.14 -12.81
N GLU A 47 -0.33 -9.67 -13.79
CA GLU A 47 -0.90 -10.17 -15.03
C GLU A 47 -0.81 -11.69 -15.02
N VAL A 48 -1.88 -12.35 -15.45
CA VAL A 48 -1.89 -13.80 -15.60
C VAL A 48 -1.60 -14.09 -17.06
N SER A 49 -0.44 -14.67 -17.35
CA SER A 49 -0.07 -15.06 -18.71
C SER A 49 -0.99 -16.17 -19.22
N ALA A 50 -0.97 -16.39 -20.54
CA ALA A 50 -1.85 -17.36 -21.19
C ALA A 50 -1.64 -18.82 -20.73
N ASP A 51 -0.48 -19.13 -20.13
CA ASP A 51 -0.15 -20.43 -19.53
C ASP A 51 -0.52 -20.53 -18.03
N GLY A 52 -1.11 -19.47 -17.46
CA GLY A 52 -1.54 -19.42 -16.07
C GLY A 52 -0.46 -19.00 -15.07
N ALA A 53 0.74 -18.62 -15.52
CA ALA A 53 1.74 -18.03 -14.64
C ALA A 53 1.32 -16.61 -14.21
N VAL A 54 1.64 -16.25 -12.97
CA VAL A 54 1.36 -14.91 -12.42
C VAL A 54 2.66 -14.11 -12.48
N ASP A 55 2.69 -13.10 -13.34
CA ASP A 55 3.79 -12.16 -13.44
C ASP A 55 3.37 -10.80 -12.88
N TRP A 56 4.31 -10.10 -12.25
CA TRP A 56 4.09 -8.71 -11.84
C TRP A 56 4.40 -7.79 -13.00
N VAL A 57 3.36 -7.14 -13.52
CA VAL A 57 3.50 -6.15 -14.59
C VAL A 57 3.41 -4.77 -13.97
N HIS A 58 4.40 -3.95 -14.31
CA HIS A 58 4.46 -2.57 -13.89
C HIS A 58 3.38 -1.76 -14.61
N THR A 59 2.24 -1.62 -13.95
CA THR A 59 1.14 -0.77 -14.37
C THR A 59 1.38 0.63 -13.84
N GLN A 60 1.84 1.51 -14.74
CA GLN A 60 1.95 2.96 -14.59
C GLN A 60 2.47 3.48 -13.24
N ASN A 61 3.62 4.16 -13.31
CA ASN A 61 4.10 5.11 -12.32
C ASN A 61 3.02 6.17 -12.03
N ALA A 62 1.98 5.89 -11.25
CA ALA A 62 1.30 6.92 -10.50
C ALA A 62 2.29 7.35 -9.42
N LEU A 63 3.28 8.15 -9.83
CA LEU A 63 4.29 8.68 -8.95
C LEU A 63 3.58 9.65 -8.02
N VAL A 64 3.19 9.15 -6.86
CA VAL A 64 2.61 9.98 -5.81
C VAL A 64 3.74 10.38 -4.89
N SER A 65 4.13 11.65 -4.97
CA SER A 65 4.97 12.26 -3.93
C SER A 65 4.07 12.76 -2.81
N ILE A 66 4.29 12.22 -1.62
CA ILE A 66 3.68 12.75 -0.40
C ILE A 66 4.62 13.79 0.24
N PRO A 67 4.09 14.89 0.78
CA PRO A 67 4.93 15.97 1.33
C PRO A 67 5.45 15.69 2.74
N LEU A 68 5.09 14.56 3.33
CA LEU A 68 5.44 14.21 4.71
C LEU A 68 6.19 12.88 4.74
N PRO A 69 7.35 12.82 5.43
CA PRO A 69 8.06 11.57 5.59
C PRO A 69 7.24 10.60 6.44
N GLY A 70 7.26 9.32 6.03
CA GLY A 70 6.48 8.30 6.71
C GLY A 70 6.79 6.89 6.24
N VAL A 71 5.93 5.98 6.69
CA VAL A 71 5.97 4.54 6.39
C VAL A 71 4.62 4.17 5.82
N LEU A 72 4.62 3.42 4.72
CA LEU A 72 3.40 2.87 4.14
C LEU A 72 2.91 1.71 5.01
N ILE A 73 1.69 1.82 5.54
CA ILE A 73 1.16 0.89 6.56
C ILE A 73 -0.07 0.09 6.13
N GLY A 74 -0.68 0.41 4.98
CA GLY A 74 -1.81 -0.35 4.47
C GLY A 74 -2.57 0.33 3.33
N ALA A 75 -3.62 -0.33 2.87
CA ALA A 75 -4.51 0.16 1.83
C ALA A 75 -5.96 -0.28 2.08
N ALA A 76 -6.92 0.49 1.59
CA ALA A 76 -8.33 0.11 1.52
C ALA A 76 -8.98 0.76 0.30
N ALA A 77 -9.66 -0.04 -0.52
CA ALA A 77 -10.17 0.40 -1.83
C ALA A 77 -9.06 1.14 -2.62
N SER A 78 -9.32 2.38 -3.05
CA SER A 78 -8.35 3.21 -3.79
C SER A 78 -7.55 4.17 -2.89
N LEU A 79 -7.42 3.86 -1.60
CA LEU A 79 -6.65 4.65 -0.64
C LEU A 79 -5.45 3.87 -0.11
N LEU A 80 -4.30 4.52 -0.08
CA LEU A 80 -3.13 4.10 0.70
C LEU A 80 -3.09 4.85 2.03
N PHE A 81 -2.52 4.23 3.05
CA PHE A 81 -2.35 4.83 4.37
C PHE A 81 -0.88 4.90 4.74
N VAL A 82 -0.46 6.10 5.15
CA VAL A 82 0.91 6.40 5.51
C VAL A 82 0.92 6.86 6.96
N ARG A 83 1.72 6.20 7.79
CA ARG A 83 2.04 6.71 9.13
C ARG A 83 3.19 7.69 9.00
N THR A 84 2.94 8.94 9.32
CA THR A 84 3.96 9.99 9.27
C THR A 84 4.86 9.90 10.50
N GLU A 85 6.09 10.42 10.38
CA GLU A 85 7.10 10.36 11.46
C GLU A 85 6.66 11.09 12.74
N ASP A 86 5.78 12.09 12.62
CA ASP A 86 5.16 12.81 13.73
C ASP A 86 4.04 12.03 14.45
N GLY A 87 3.76 10.79 14.01
CA GLY A 87 2.70 9.95 14.56
C GLY A 87 1.34 10.15 13.90
N GLY A 88 1.24 11.06 12.93
CA GLY A 88 0.09 11.27 12.04
C GLY A 88 -0.27 10.04 11.20
N ILE A 89 -1.49 10.05 10.63
CA ILE A 89 -1.85 9.12 9.57
C ILE A 89 -2.46 9.93 8.43
N VAL A 90 -1.91 9.74 7.23
CA VAL A 90 -2.39 10.36 6.00
C VAL A 90 -3.00 9.28 5.12
N SER A 91 -4.18 9.55 4.55
CA SER A 91 -4.71 8.75 3.44
C SER A 91 -4.35 9.40 2.11
N VAL A 92 -3.94 8.60 1.14
CA VAL A 92 -3.49 9.01 -0.19
C VAL A 92 -4.36 8.32 -1.24
N GLN A 93 -4.98 9.09 -2.11
CA GLN A 93 -5.82 8.59 -3.20
C GLN A 93 -4.95 8.07 -4.35
N VAL A 94 -5.13 6.80 -4.69
CA VAL A 94 -4.52 6.19 -5.87
C VAL A 94 -5.10 6.83 -7.13
N GLY A 95 -4.23 7.16 -8.09
CA GLY A 95 -4.59 7.74 -9.40
C GLY A 95 -4.40 9.25 -9.51
N ASN A 96 -4.57 10.03 -8.44
CA ASN A 96 -4.32 11.48 -8.47
C ASN A 96 -3.42 11.99 -7.35
N GLY A 97 -3.01 11.14 -6.42
CA GLY A 97 -2.09 11.47 -5.34
C GLY A 97 -2.61 12.48 -4.32
N ARG A 98 -3.91 12.84 -4.38
CA ARG A 98 -4.51 13.73 -3.37
C ARG A 98 -4.44 13.05 -2.02
N PHE A 99 -4.01 13.81 -1.02
CA PHE A 99 -3.86 13.29 0.33
C PHE A 99 -4.66 14.13 1.33
N GLN A 100 -5.01 13.51 2.44
CA GLN A 100 -5.65 14.17 3.58
C GLN A 100 -5.13 13.57 4.89
N MET A 101 -4.92 14.41 5.89
CA MET A 101 -4.63 13.97 7.24
C MET A 101 -5.90 13.37 7.86
N LEU A 102 -5.80 12.17 8.43
CA LEU A 102 -6.91 11.54 9.12
C LEU A 102 -7.06 12.11 10.54
N PRO A 103 -8.30 12.18 11.08
CA PRO A 103 -8.52 12.58 12.46
C PRO A 103 -7.75 11.68 13.43
N GLN A 104 -6.90 12.29 14.25
CA GLN A 104 -6.19 11.59 15.32
C GLN A 104 -7.09 11.43 16.55
N PRO A 105 -7.02 10.29 17.27
CA PRO A 105 -7.58 10.19 18.61
C PRO A 105 -7.02 11.33 19.49
N ALA A 106 -7.81 11.82 20.44
CA ALA A 106 -7.42 12.95 21.28
C ALA A 106 -6.03 12.77 21.94
N PRO A 107 -5.24 13.85 22.12
CA PRO A 107 -3.83 13.81 22.56
C PRO A 107 -3.55 13.04 23.86
N GLN A 108 -4.57 12.84 24.70
CA GLN A 108 -4.45 12.09 25.96
C GLN A 108 -4.22 10.59 25.76
N ARG A 109 -4.42 10.08 24.55
CA ARG A 109 -4.06 8.72 24.17
C ARG A 109 -2.80 8.76 23.32
N GLN A 110 -1.63 8.70 23.96
CA GLN A 110 -0.37 8.24 23.34
C GLN A 110 -0.46 6.75 22.95
N GLN A 111 -1.59 6.33 22.40
CA GLN A 111 -1.84 4.97 21.99
C GLN A 111 -1.28 4.83 20.58
N ILE A 112 -0.53 3.74 20.38
CA ILE A 112 -0.09 3.29 19.07
C ILE A 112 -1.30 3.37 18.13
N SER A 113 -1.30 4.34 17.22
CA SER A 113 -2.32 4.45 16.19
C SER A 113 -1.95 3.44 15.11
N ALA A 114 -2.32 2.18 15.35
CA ALA A 114 -2.31 1.16 14.32
C ALA A 114 -3.61 1.32 13.53
N LEU A 115 -3.49 1.70 12.26
CA LEU A 115 -4.58 1.51 11.33
C LEU A 115 -4.54 0.05 10.90
N ILE A 116 -5.60 -0.69 11.19
CA ILE A 116 -5.81 -2.01 10.59
C ILE A 116 -6.82 -1.76 9.47
N PRO A 117 -6.40 -1.72 8.20
CA PRO A 117 -7.35 -1.66 7.10
C PRO A 117 -8.21 -2.92 7.17
N PHE A 118 -9.49 -2.75 7.50
CA PHE A 118 -10.43 -3.85 7.48
C PHE A 118 -10.90 -4.06 6.04
N MET A 119 -10.27 -5.01 5.35
CA MET A 119 -10.88 -5.59 4.17
C MET A 119 -11.92 -6.58 4.66
N SER A 120 -13.20 -6.32 4.40
CA SER A 120 -14.24 -7.33 4.56
C SER A 120 -13.81 -8.55 3.76
N PHE A 121 -13.39 -9.62 4.43
CA PHE A 121 -13.32 -10.92 3.79
C PHE A 121 -14.75 -11.18 3.29
N CYS A 122 -14.93 -11.25 1.98
CA CYS A 122 -16.16 -11.81 1.44
C CYS A 122 -16.20 -13.25 1.97
N THR A 123 -16.99 -13.48 3.02
CA THR A 123 -17.41 -14.85 3.34
C THR A 123 -18.14 -15.39 2.10
N PRO A 124 -17.75 -16.57 1.61
CA PRO A 124 -18.28 -17.14 0.38
C PRO A 124 -19.80 -17.33 0.41
#